data_AF-K1IRK3-F1
#
_entry.id   AF-K1IRK3-F1
#
_cell.length_a   1.000
_cell.length_b   1.000
_cell.length_c   1.000
_cell.angle_alpha   90.00
_cell.angle_beta   90.00
_cell.angle_gamma   90.00
#
_symmetry.space_group_name_H-M   'P 1'
#
loop_
_entity.id
_entity.type
_entity.pdbx_description
1 polymer ?
#
loop_
_entity_poly.entity_id
_entity_poly.type
_entity_poly.pdbx_seq_one_letter_code
_entity_poly.pdbx_strand_id
1 'polypeptide(L)'
;MKKQAGFTLIELVIVIIILGILAVTAAPKFLNLQDDARQAAADGVKASLQSAANLVYSKAAIQGIEKSSAAVSVAGTTVKAKFGYPTADTIASAVTLDGWDEVSASKGTFKPVAAGNNSNCQVKYNEASENDPFSVDVSGCGN
;
A
#
# COMPACT_ATOMS: atom_id res chain seq x y z
N MET A 1 -59.39 23.99 -10.43
CA MET A 1 -58.75 23.11 -9.42
C MET A 1 -57.88 22.10 -10.17
N LYS A 2 -56.55 22.15 -10.04
CA LYS A 2 -55.66 21.15 -10.65
C LYS A 2 -55.79 19.86 -9.84
N LYS A 3 -56.15 18.74 -10.47
CA LYS A 3 -56.15 17.42 -9.81
C LYS A 3 -54.69 17.08 -9.46
N GLN A 4 -54.41 16.93 -8.18
CA GLN A 4 -53.13 16.43 -7.70
C GLN A 4 -53.14 14.90 -7.91
N ALA A 5 -52.37 14.41 -8.87
CA ALA A 5 -52.15 12.99 -9.04
C ALA A 5 -51.29 12.49 -7.87
N GLY A 6 -51.91 11.82 -6.90
CA GLY A 6 -51.20 11.15 -5.82
C GLY A 6 -50.42 9.94 -6.35
N PHE A 7 -49.26 9.68 -5.76
CA PHE A 7 -48.50 8.45 -5.99
C PHE A 7 -49.33 7.24 -5.55
N THR A 8 -49.32 6.17 -6.35
CA THR A 8 -49.99 4.92 -5.97
C THR A 8 -49.13 4.12 -4.99
N LEU A 9 -49.76 3.37 -4.09
CA LEU A 9 -49.02 2.48 -3.17
C LEU A 9 -48.19 1.43 -3.94
N ILE A 10 -48.69 0.99 -5.11
CA ILE A 10 -47.98 0.01 -5.93
C ILE A 10 -46.70 0.57 -6.55
N GLU A 11 -46.67 1.85 -6.95
CA GLU A 11 -45.45 2.49 -7.44
C GLU A 11 -44.37 2.54 -6.35
N LEU A 12 -44.74 2.87 -5.11
CA LEU A 12 -43.80 2.85 -3.99
C LEU A 12 -43.23 1.43 -3.75
N VAL A 13 -44.10 0.42 -3.76
CA VAL A 13 -43.72 -0.99 -3.53
C VAL A 13 -42.80 -1.51 -4.63
N ILE A 14 -43.07 -1.20 -5.89
CA ILE A 14 -42.23 -1.64 -7.01
C ILE A 14 -40.83 -1.02 -6.90
N VAL A 15 -40.72 0.26 -6.51
CA VAL A 15 -39.42 0.93 -6.35
C VAL A 15 -38.55 0.24 -5.29
N ILE A 16 -39.10 -0.06 -4.11
CA ILE A 16 -38.32 -0.74 -3.06
C ILE A 16 -37.90 -2.17 -3.46
N ILE A 17 -38.74 -2.87 -4.24
CA ILE A 17 -38.40 -4.21 -4.77
C ILE A 17 -37.22 -4.10 -5.74
N ILE A 18 -37.28 -3.16 -6.69
CA ILE A 18 -36.19 -2.93 -7.65
C ILE A 18 -34.90 -2.55 -6.92
N LEU A 19 -34.96 -1.62 -5.97
CA LEU A 19 -33.79 -1.25 -5.16
C LEU A 19 -33.24 -2.43 -4.35
N GLY A 20 -34.11 -3.30 -3.82
CA GLY A 20 -33.70 -4.52 -3.12
C GLY A 20 -32.90 -5.48 -4.01
N ILE A 21 -33.36 -5.74 -5.24
CA ILE A 21 -32.66 -6.61 -6.19
C ILE A 21 -31.30 -6.00 -6.61
N LEU A 22 -31.26 -4.69 -6.88
CA LEU A 22 -30.02 -4.00 -7.22
C LEU A 22 -29.02 -4.03 -6.07
N ALA A 23 -29.48 -3.85 -4.83
CA ALA A 23 -28.61 -3.88 -3.65
C ALA A 23 -27.95 -5.25 -3.45
N VAL A 24 -28.71 -6.35 -3.55
CA VAL A 24 -28.18 -7.71 -3.35
C VAL A 24 -27.16 -8.09 -4.43
N THR A 25 -27.36 -7.64 -5.67
CA THR A 25 -26.43 -7.94 -6.78
C THR A 25 -25.20 -7.02 -6.81
N ALA A 26 -25.32 -5.77 -6.35
CA ALA A 26 -24.22 -4.81 -6.33
C ALA A 26 -23.29 -4.99 -5.11
N ALA A 27 -23.83 -5.36 -3.94
CA ALA A 27 -23.06 -5.43 -2.70
C ALA A 27 -21.82 -6.36 -2.79
N PRO A 28 -21.89 -7.60 -3.33
CA PRO A 28 -20.72 -8.46 -3.44
C PRO A 28 -19.62 -7.87 -4.34
N LYS A 29 -20.01 -7.23 -5.45
CA LYS A 29 -19.05 -6.58 -6.36
C LYS A 29 -18.36 -5.39 -5.73
N PHE A 30 -19.10 -4.60 -4.95
CA PHE A 30 -18.54 -3.43 -4.26
C PHE A 30 -17.55 -3.81 -3.15
N LEU A 31 -17.74 -4.94 -2.49
CA LEU A 31 -16.78 -5.47 -1.51
C LEU A 31 -15.48 -5.93 -2.19
N ASN A 32 -15.57 -6.73 -3.26
CA ASN A 32 -14.40 -7.20 -3.99
C ASN A 32 -13.56 -6.04 -4.57
N LEU A 33 -14.21 -4.99 -5.09
CA LEU A 33 -13.52 -3.83 -5.64
C LEU A 33 -12.68 -3.09 -4.59
N GLN A 34 -13.11 -3.07 -3.32
CA GLN A 34 -12.34 -2.46 -2.25
C GLN A 34 -11.11 -3.28 -1.90
N ASP A 35 -11.21 -4.61 -1.88
CA ASP A 35 -10.07 -5.49 -1.64
C ASP A 35 -9.07 -5.44 -2.79
N ASP A 36 -9.54 -5.45 -4.04
CA ASP A 36 -8.70 -5.25 -5.23
C ASP A 36 -7.98 -3.89 -5.20
N ALA A 37 -8.68 -2.82 -4.78
CA ALA A 37 -8.09 -1.49 -4.66
C ALA A 37 -7.00 -1.43 -3.59
N ARG A 38 -7.19 -2.10 -2.45
CA ARG A 38 -6.17 -2.18 -1.39
C ARG A 38 -4.95 -2.97 -1.84
N GLN A 39 -5.16 -4.11 -2.49
CA GLN A 39 -4.08 -4.92 -3.05
C GLN A 39 -3.27 -4.12 -4.07
N ALA A 40 -3.94 -3.43 -4.99
CA ALA A 40 -3.27 -2.58 -5.98
C ALA A 40 -2.47 -1.43 -5.35
N ALA A 41 -3.00 -0.79 -4.30
CA ALA A 41 -2.29 0.25 -3.55
C ALA A 41 -1.03 -0.33 -2.86
N ALA A 42 -1.14 -1.51 -2.25
CA ALA A 42 -0.03 -2.19 -1.60
C ALA A 42 1.06 -2.61 -2.60
N ASP A 43 0.66 -3.10 -3.79
CA ASP A 43 1.59 -3.42 -4.87
C ASP A 43 2.30 -2.16 -5.41
N GLY A 44 1.60 -1.02 -5.45
CA GLY A 44 2.20 0.28 -5.75
C GLY A 44 3.28 0.70 -4.75
N VAL A 45 3.03 0.48 -3.45
CA VAL A 45 4.02 0.72 -2.39
C VAL A 45 5.20 -0.25 -2.52
N LYS A 46 4.95 -1.53 -2.80
CA LYS A 46 5.99 -2.52 -3.06
C LYS A 46 6.91 -2.08 -4.20
N ALA A 47 6.35 -1.66 -5.33
CA ALA A 47 7.12 -1.16 -6.46
C ALA A 47 7.94 0.08 -6.11
N SER A 48 7.37 1.00 -5.31
CA SER A 48 8.04 2.21 -4.84
C SER A 48 9.25 1.89 -3.94
N LEU A 49 9.09 0.94 -3.01
CA LEU A 49 10.18 0.47 -2.14
C LEU A 49 11.29 -0.22 -2.95
N GLN A 50 10.93 -1.05 -3.92
CA GLN A 50 11.90 -1.69 -4.83
C GLN A 50 12.67 -0.65 -5.65
N SER A 51 11.97 0.37 -6.16
CA SER A 51 12.60 1.48 -6.90
C SER A 51 13.58 2.24 -6.01
N ALA A 52 13.17 2.62 -4.79
CA ALA A 52 14.02 3.31 -3.83
C ALA A 52 15.26 2.47 -3.46
N ALA A 53 15.10 1.18 -3.23
CA ALA A 53 16.21 0.28 -2.94
C ALA A 53 17.22 0.18 -4.09
N ASN A 54 16.73 0.09 -5.33
CA ASN A 54 17.58 0.07 -6.52
C ASN A 54 18.29 1.41 -6.76
N LEU A 55 17.66 2.53 -6.42
CA LEU A 55 18.29 3.86 -6.50
C LEU A 55 19.42 4.00 -5.48
N VAL A 56 19.20 3.57 -4.24
CA VAL A 56 20.24 3.53 -3.19
C VAL A 56 21.39 2.63 -3.64
N TYR A 57 21.09 1.44 -4.18
CA TYR A 57 22.11 0.53 -4.72
C TYR A 57 22.92 1.16 -5.85
N SER A 58 22.26 1.83 -6.78
CA SER A 58 22.94 2.53 -7.88
C SER A 58 23.92 3.59 -7.35
N LYS A 59 23.54 4.32 -6.30
CA LYS A 59 24.43 5.28 -5.63
C LYS A 59 25.57 4.58 -4.87
N ALA A 60 25.29 3.49 -4.18
CA ALA A 60 26.29 2.69 -3.48
C ALA A 60 27.36 2.14 -4.44
N ALA A 61 26.94 1.64 -5.60
CA ALA A 61 27.84 1.12 -6.64
C ALA A 61 28.73 2.22 -7.25
N ILE A 62 28.20 3.43 -7.46
CA ILE A 62 29.02 4.58 -7.91
C ILE A 62 30.07 4.94 -6.86
N GLN A 63 29.77 4.74 -5.58
CA GLN A 63 30.68 5.02 -4.47
C GLN A 63 31.63 3.84 -4.14
N GLY A 64 31.51 2.70 -4.83
CA GLY A 64 32.33 1.51 -4.59
C GLY A 64 32.05 0.80 -3.27
N ILE A 65 30.85 0.98 -2.71
CA ILE A 65 30.43 0.42 -1.42
C ILE A 65 29.27 -0.58 -1.56
N GLU A 66 29.01 -1.08 -2.77
CA GLU A 66 27.91 -2.00 -3.09
C GLU A 66 28.01 -3.37 -2.39
N LYS A 67 29.16 -3.71 -1.81
CA LYS A 67 29.35 -4.94 -1.02
C LYS A 67 29.58 -4.68 0.47
N SER A 68 29.62 -3.41 0.87
CA SER A 68 29.92 -2.99 2.24
C SER A 68 28.66 -2.56 2.98
N SER A 69 28.78 -2.37 4.31
CA SER A 69 27.79 -1.64 5.09
C SER A 69 28.31 -0.23 5.33
N ALA A 70 27.68 0.75 4.68
CA ALA A 70 28.07 2.15 4.72
C ALA A 70 26.86 3.04 4.48
N ALA A 71 26.95 4.31 4.87
CA ALA A 71 25.91 5.28 4.60
C ALA A 71 26.03 5.83 3.17
N VAL A 72 24.89 5.90 2.47
CA VAL A 72 24.75 6.44 1.12
C VAL A 72 23.90 7.71 1.19
N SER A 73 24.31 8.77 0.49
CA SER A 73 23.49 9.98 0.37
C SER A 73 22.59 9.89 -0.86
N VAL A 74 21.28 9.92 -0.64
CA VAL A 74 20.26 9.91 -1.69
C VAL A 74 19.43 11.19 -1.55
N ALA A 75 19.48 12.05 -2.58
CA ALA A 75 18.76 13.32 -2.60
C ALA A 75 18.97 14.24 -1.37
N GLY A 76 20.15 14.18 -0.76
CA GLY A 76 20.48 14.97 0.44
C GLY A 76 20.16 14.28 1.77
N THR A 77 19.54 13.10 1.73
CA THR A 77 19.20 12.30 2.91
C THR A 77 20.21 11.17 3.08
N THR A 78 20.66 10.94 4.32
CA THR A 78 21.57 9.83 4.63
C THR A 78 20.78 8.54 4.86
N VAL A 79 21.03 7.55 4.01
CA VAL A 79 20.42 6.21 4.07
C VAL A 79 21.50 5.22 4.44
N LYS A 80 21.29 4.41 5.48
CA LYS A 80 22.23 3.33 5.82
C LYS A 80 22.05 2.23 4.79
N ALA A 81 23.14 1.80 4.18
CA ALA A 81 23.14 0.69 3.24
C ALA A 81 23.89 -0.53 3.80
N LYS A 82 23.45 -1.71 3.38
CA LYS A 82 24.00 -3.01 3.69
C LYS A 82 23.97 -3.82 2.40
N PHE A 83 25.16 -4.24 1.94
CA PHE A 83 25.33 -4.85 0.61
C PHE A 83 24.77 -3.96 -0.51
N GLY A 84 25.00 -2.65 -0.39
CA GLY A 84 24.53 -1.63 -1.34
C GLY A 84 23.04 -1.27 -1.24
N TYR A 85 22.21 -2.10 -0.62
CA TYR A 85 20.77 -1.83 -0.46
C TYR A 85 20.46 -1.11 0.85
N PRO A 86 19.37 -0.33 0.95
CA PRO A 86 19.01 0.36 2.18
C PRO A 86 18.66 -0.64 3.29
N THR A 87 18.92 -0.26 4.54
CA THR A 87 18.48 -1.03 5.71
C THR A 87 17.01 -0.77 6.02
N ALA A 88 16.37 -1.70 6.74
CA ALA A 88 14.98 -1.53 7.18
C ALA A 88 14.79 -0.26 8.03
N ASP A 89 15.81 0.16 8.77
CA ASP A 89 15.77 1.38 9.60
C ASP A 89 15.68 2.69 8.80
N THR A 90 16.16 2.71 7.55
CA THR A 90 16.34 3.96 6.80
C THR A 90 15.69 3.96 5.42
N ILE A 91 15.09 2.84 4.99
CA ILE A 91 14.32 2.77 3.74
C ILE A 91 13.20 3.81 3.69
N ALA A 92 12.53 4.07 4.83
CA ALA A 92 11.47 5.09 4.91
C ALA A 92 11.97 6.51 4.60
N SER A 93 13.27 6.79 4.73
CA SER A 93 13.88 8.07 4.36
C SER A 93 14.25 8.17 2.87
N ALA A 94 14.24 7.05 2.16
CA ALA A 94 14.59 6.96 0.74
C ALA A 94 13.35 6.96 -0.19
N VAL A 95 12.15 6.94 0.37
CA VAL A 95 10.88 6.86 -0.37
C VAL A 95 9.86 7.82 0.25
N THR A 96 8.99 8.37 -0.59
CA THR A 96 7.79 9.10 -0.15
C THR A 96 6.57 8.26 -0.48
N LEU A 97 5.80 7.87 0.53
CA LEU A 97 4.62 7.04 0.36
C LEU A 97 3.38 7.81 0.84
N ASP A 98 2.57 8.30 -0.09
CA ASP A 98 1.35 9.02 0.27
C ASP A 98 0.28 8.04 0.78
N GLY A 99 -0.25 8.30 1.97
CA GLY A 99 -1.30 7.48 2.58
C GLY A 99 -0.82 6.18 3.22
N TRP A 100 0.49 6.01 3.40
CA TRP A 100 1.10 4.88 4.10
C TRP A 100 2.15 5.34 5.11
N ASP A 101 2.07 4.81 6.33
CA ASP A 101 2.99 5.13 7.43
C ASP A 101 3.84 3.92 7.82
N GLU A 102 5.07 4.18 8.24
CA GLU A 102 5.94 3.16 8.82
C GLU A 102 5.48 2.78 10.24
N VAL A 103 5.42 1.48 10.52
CA VAL A 103 5.13 0.96 11.85
C VAL A 103 6.33 1.19 12.77
N SER A 104 6.16 2.04 13.78
CA SER A 104 7.25 2.45 14.69
C SER A 104 7.96 1.29 15.40
N ALA A 105 7.24 0.20 15.71
CA ALA A 105 7.77 -1.00 16.36
C ALA A 105 8.43 -2.01 15.40
N SER A 106 8.28 -1.82 14.08
CA SER A 106 8.84 -2.72 13.06
C SER A 106 9.26 -1.92 11.83
N LYS A 107 10.49 -1.39 11.90
CA LYS A 107 11.10 -0.61 10.83
C LYS A 107 11.11 -1.37 9.50
N GLY A 108 10.92 -0.64 8.41
CA GLY A 108 10.72 -1.20 7.08
C GLY A 108 9.33 -1.81 6.84
N THR A 109 8.42 -1.81 7.81
CA THR A 109 7.03 -2.24 7.63
C THR A 109 6.12 -1.03 7.49
N PHE A 110 5.33 -0.98 6.43
CA PHE A 110 4.42 0.11 6.09
C PHE A 110 2.97 -0.36 6.13
N LYS A 111 2.08 0.49 6.66
CA LYS A 111 0.64 0.23 6.73
C LYS A 111 -0.16 1.42 6.19
N PRO A 112 -1.36 1.20 5.63
CA PRO A 112 -2.18 2.30 5.14
C PRO A 112 -2.68 3.16 6.30
N VAL A 113 -2.60 4.49 6.17
CA VAL A 113 -3.03 5.46 7.21
C VAL A 113 -4.52 5.35 7.51
N ALA A 114 -5.32 5.10 6.46
CA ALA A 114 -6.77 4.98 6.57
C ALA A 114 -7.26 3.67 7.22
N ALA A 115 -6.35 2.76 7.57
CA ALA A 115 -6.69 1.41 7.96
C ALA A 115 -6.95 1.24 9.48
N GLY A 116 -6.74 2.30 10.28
CA GLY A 116 -6.78 2.22 11.74
C GLY A 116 -5.74 1.24 12.31
N ASN A 117 -5.79 0.99 13.62
CA ASN A 117 -4.82 0.13 14.30
C ASN A 117 -4.89 -1.37 13.93
N ASN A 118 -5.81 -1.79 13.06
CA ASN A 118 -6.15 -3.20 12.89
C ASN A 118 -6.35 -3.63 11.42
N SER A 119 -5.64 -3.02 10.49
CA SER A 119 -5.50 -3.62 9.16
C SER A 119 -4.32 -4.56 9.13
N ASN A 120 -4.60 -5.82 8.79
CA ASN A 120 -3.60 -6.83 8.49
C ASN A 120 -2.81 -6.50 7.21
N CYS A 121 -3.26 -5.51 6.44
CA CYS A 121 -2.59 -5.03 5.24
C CYS A 121 -1.30 -4.30 5.61
N GLN A 122 -0.18 -4.87 5.19
CA GLN A 122 1.14 -4.31 5.37
C GLN A 122 2.06 -4.66 4.21
N VAL A 123 3.00 -3.75 3.93
CA VAL A 123 4.11 -3.96 3.01
C VAL A 123 5.39 -3.94 3.81
N LYS A 124 6.13 -5.04 3.80
CA LYS A 124 7.36 -5.20 4.57
C LYS A 124 8.56 -5.24 3.64
N TYR A 125 9.49 -4.32 3.87
CA TYR A 125 10.83 -4.34 3.30
C TYR A 125 11.73 -5.23 4.17
N ASN A 126 12.24 -6.32 3.61
CA ASN A 126 13.28 -7.12 4.23
C ASN A 126 14.63 -6.70 3.65
N GLU A 127 15.50 -6.20 4.52
CA GLU A 127 16.84 -5.77 4.12
C GLU A 127 17.70 -6.92 3.60
N ALA A 128 18.68 -6.58 2.77
CA ALA A 128 19.62 -7.57 2.22
C ALA A 128 20.45 -8.25 3.32
N SER A 129 20.70 -9.54 3.11
CA SER A 129 21.59 -10.38 3.92
C SER A 129 22.85 -10.73 3.13
N GLU A 130 23.80 -11.40 3.77
CA GLU A 130 25.05 -11.82 3.12
C GLU A 130 24.81 -12.76 1.92
N ASN A 131 23.73 -13.54 1.97
CA ASN A 131 23.40 -14.53 0.94
C ASN A 131 22.11 -14.21 0.17
N ASP A 132 21.30 -13.27 0.65
CA ASP A 132 19.98 -12.98 0.09
C ASP A 132 19.86 -11.50 -0.29
N PRO A 133 19.42 -11.19 -1.53
CA PRO A 133 19.08 -9.81 -1.88
C PRO A 133 17.89 -9.33 -1.03
N PHE A 134 17.69 -8.01 -1.00
CA PHE A 134 16.50 -7.44 -0.36
C PHE A 134 15.21 -8.00 -0.98
N SER A 135 14.14 -8.05 -0.19
CA SER A 135 12.81 -8.41 -0.69
C SER A 135 11.75 -7.46 -0.16
N VAL A 136 10.62 -7.39 -0.86
CA VAL A 136 9.47 -6.58 -0.46
C VAL A 136 8.21 -7.42 -0.55
N ASP A 137 7.63 -7.70 0.61
CA ASP A 137 6.49 -8.58 0.77
C ASP A 137 5.23 -7.78 1.07
N VAL A 138 4.13 -8.14 0.41
CA VAL A 138 2.79 -7.62 0.70
C VAL A 138 2.02 -8.71 1.42
N SER A 139 1.37 -8.38 2.53
CA SER A 139 0.56 -9.33 3.29
C SER A 139 -0.72 -8.68 3.79
N GLY A 140 -1.84 -9.40 3.72
CA GLY A 140 -3.13 -9.00 4.32
C GLY A 140 -3.87 -7.85 3.64
N CYS A 141 -3.55 -7.54 2.37
CA CYS A 141 -4.12 -6.42 1.60
C CYS A 141 -5.27 -6.81 0.65
N GLY A 142 -5.66 -8.08 0.60
CA GLY A 142 -6.83 -8.61 -0.09
C GLY A 142 -7.44 -9.78 0.69
N ASN A 143 -8.47 -10.43 0.13
CA ASN A 143 -8.95 -11.73 0.63
C ASN A 143 -7.95 -12.85 0.36
#